data_AF-A0AB38X354-F1
#
_entry.id   AF-A0AB38X354-F1
#
_cell.length_a   1.000
_cell.length_b   1.000
_cell.length_c   1.000
_cell.angle_alpha   90.00
_cell.angle_beta   90.00
_cell.angle_gamma   90.00
#
_symmetry.space_group_name_H-M   'P 1'
#
loop_
_entity.id
_entity.type
_entity.pdbx_description
1 polymer ?
#
loop_
_entity_poly.entity_id
_entity_poly.type
_entity_poly.pdbx_seq_one_letter_code
_entity_poly.pdbx_strand_id
1 'polypeptide(L)'
;MKWMKLAFLAGLSLSLWGTTTAQAAKRTVLPKYPRQRLFTFKTQRTKVYSYLRAAYARSKVLGVNKSTKKQWTVDKVVTVNGKRYVRLAAVSAQPLHHGTVAPLPAKRNQLAGGYVALRQLRSHSVIRQLKAIKKTAYWTPTTDHDYWDMPARTIGTTAAVHYGTTYGYRTLYATESLTTTRQKHYLYLTTANGKGIGWLPANAVIKGTYPNLLQREVNRQLTGITATTTTVDAAAHVKVGVAMAAGMVQRVVLLRQDSTTVTSDFVTGRAVIATTRSATGKVVKTAKVKQTAPIFSFTARADFDIHGYTYRVKVAPTGAVTILGTGGWIA
;
A
#
# COMPACT_ATOMS: atom_id res chain seq x y z
N MET A 1 -39.33 -46.56 -38.89
CA MET A 1 -38.25 -46.07 -39.79
C MET A 1 -36.91 -46.29 -39.06
N LYS A 2 -35.79 -46.73 -39.66
CA LYS A 2 -34.95 -46.07 -40.70
C LYS A 2 -34.53 -44.66 -40.24
N TRP A 3 -33.26 -44.32 -40.01
CA TRP A 3 -31.96 -44.92 -40.42
C TRP A 3 -30.94 -45.14 -39.28
N MET A 4 -29.96 -46.01 -39.56
CA MET A 4 -28.71 -46.19 -38.80
C MET A 4 -27.50 -45.69 -39.61
N LYS A 5 -26.50 -45.14 -38.92
CA LYS A 5 -25.05 -45.16 -39.23
C LYS A 5 -24.35 -45.12 -37.86
N LEU A 6 -23.53 -46.08 -37.36
CA LEU A 6 -22.58 -47.04 -37.96
C LEU A 6 -21.47 -46.35 -38.78
N ALA A 7 -20.18 -46.63 -38.58
CA ALA A 7 -19.51 -47.72 -37.85
C ALA A 7 -18.19 -47.27 -37.17
N PHE A 8 -17.60 -48.02 -36.20
CA PHE A 8 -16.38 -48.87 -36.30
C PHE A 8 -15.15 -48.23 -36.99
N LEU A 9 -13.87 -48.52 -36.69
CA LEU A 9 -13.10 -49.43 -35.78
C LEU A 9 -11.76 -48.69 -35.48
N ALA A 10 -10.78 -49.07 -34.65
CA ALA A 10 -10.43 -50.21 -33.77
C ALA A 10 -9.65 -49.66 -32.53
N GLY A 11 -9.03 -50.40 -31.60
CA GLY A 11 -8.88 -51.84 -31.34
C GLY A 11 -7.46 -52.19 -30.82
N LEU A 12 -7.35 -53.17 -29.92
CA LEU A 12 -6.11 -53.70 -29.28
C LEU A 12 -5.32 -52.74 -28.35
N SER A 13 -4.54 -53.19 -27.36
CA SER A 13 -4.75 -54.26 -26.36
C SER A 13 -3.67 -54.20 -25.26
N LEU A 14 -4.05 -54.49 -24.02
CA LEU A 14 -3.25 -55.10 -22.92
C LEU A 14 -1.74 -54.84 -22.76
N SER A 15 -1.39 -54.37 -21.55
CA SER A 15 -0.20 -54.73 -20.74
C SER A 15 1.22 -54.59 -21.31
N LEU A 16 2.06 -53.85 -20.58
CA LEU A 16 3.23 -54.43 -19.89
C LEU A 16 3.72 -53.49 -18.78
N TRP A 17 4.27 -54.04 -17.69
CA TRP A 17 4.96 -53.24 -16.67
C TRP A 17 6.39 -52.91 -17.15
N GLY A 18 6.81 -51.66 -16.98
CA GLY A 18 8.15 -51.19 -17.32
C GLY A 18 8.72 -50.29 -16.24
N THR A 19 9.33 -50.87 -15.20
CA THR A 19 9.99 -50.10 -14.14
C THR A 19 11.36 -49.59 -14.61
N THR A 20 11.56 -48.28 -14.62
CA THR A 20 12.91 -47.71 -14.50
C THR A 20 12.88 -46.36 -13.80
N THR A 21 13.83 -46.14 -12.89
CA THR A 21 13.80 -45.05 -11.91
C THR A 21 14.40 -43.74 -12.42
N ALA A 22 13.71 -42.62 -12.17
CA ALA A 22 14.37 -41.32 -12.02
C ALA A 22 13.52 -40.35 -11.18
N GLN A 23 13.88 -40.17 -9.90
CA GLN A 23 13.39 -39.04 -9.08
C GLN A 23 14.08 -37.72 -9.53
N ALA A 24 13.92 -37.35 -10.80
CA ALA A 24 14.65 -36.27 -11.44
C ALA A 24 13.75 -35.05 -11.72
N ALA A 25 13.92 -34.00 -10.92
CA ALA A 25 13.34 -32.67 -11.09
C ALA A 25 11.80 -32.62 -11.27
N LYS A 26 11.07 -32.37 -10.17
CA LYS A 26 9.69 -31.83 -10.21
C LYS A 26 9.64 -30.70 -11.25
N ARG A 27 8.99 -30.92 -12.40
CA ARG A 27 8.85 -29.92 -13.46
C ARG A 27 8.19 -28.68 -12.86
N THR A 28 8.97 -27.62 -12.64
CA THR A 28 8.43 -26.32 -12.24
C THR A 28 7.73 -25.72 -13.45
N VAL A 29 6.46 -26.12 -13.59
CA VAL A 29 5.45 -25.44 -14.40
C VAL A 29 5.47 -23.99 -13.98
N LEU A 30 5.88 -23.12 -14.89
CA LEU A 30 5.79 -21.68 -14.64
C LEU A 30 4.35 -21.27 -14.97
N PRO A 31 3.69 -20.47 -14.11
CA PRO A 31 2.33 -20.03 -14.37
C PRO A 31 2.27 -19.22 -15.67
N LYS A 32 1.07 -19.15 -16.27
CA LYS A 32 0.78 -18.52 -17.58
C LYS A 32 1.28 -17.06 -17.72
N TYR A 33 1.50 -16.37 -16.60
CA TYR A 33 2.10 -15.04 -16.54
C TYR A 33 3.47 -15.06 -15.85
N PRO A 34 4.45 -14.31 -16.39
CA PRO A 34 5.75 -14.13 -15.76
C PRO A 34 5.61 -13.16 -14.59
N ARG A 35 5.16 -13.68 -13.44
CA ARG A 35 5.16 -13.01 -12.13
C ARG A 35 6.60 -12.84 -11.65
N GLN A 36 7.30 -11.90 -12.29
CA GLN A 36 8.57 -11.24 -11.96
C GLN A 36 9.44 -12.01 -10.95
N ARG A 37 9.84 -13.24 -11.32
CA ARG A 37 10.74 -14.03 -10.49
C ARG A 37 12.12 -13.39 -10.51
N LEU A 38 12.75 -13.31 -9.34
CA LEU A 38 14.10 -12.80 -9.21
C LEU A 38 15.11 -13.85 -9.66
N PHE A 39 16.06 -13.42 -10.49
CA PHE A 39 17.18 -14.26 -10.94
C PHE A 39 18.52 -13.57 -10.71
N THR A 40 19.52 -14.36 -10.37
CA THR A 40 20.94 -13.96 -10.48
C THR A 40 21.68 -14.93 -11.38
N PHE A 41 22.79 -14.48 -11.99
CA PHE A 41 23.63 -15.37 -12.80
C PHE A 41 24.43 -16.33 -11.91
N LYS A 42 24.59 -17.58 -12.35
CA LYS A 42 25.48 -18.56 -11.67
C LYS A 42 26.96 -18.16 -11.77
N THR A 43 27.36 -17.53 -12.86
CA THR A 43 28.75 -17.16 -13.17
C THR A 43 28.84 -15.76 -13.80
N GLN A 44 29.99 -15.09 -13.60
CA GLN A 44 30.36 -13.90 -14.36
C GLN A 44 30.64 -14.26 -15.84
N ARG A 45 30.83 -13.25 -16.68
CA ARG A 45 31.15 -13.34 -18.12
C ARG A 45 30.11 -14.09 -18.99
N THR A 46 28.96 -14.49 -18.42
CA THR A 46 27.86 -15.11 -19.18
C THR A 46 27.35 -14.14 -20.26
N LYS A 47 27.37 -14.60 -21.52
CA LYS A 47 26.89 -13.84 -22.69
C LYS A 47 25.36 -13.73 -22.68
N VAL A 48 24.85 -12.53 -22.98
CA VAL A 48 23.41 -12.22 -23.13
C VAL A 48 23.16 -11.75 -24.56
N TYR A 49 22.04 -12.16 -25.12
CA TYR A 49 21.78 -12.11 -26.57
C TYR A 49 20.55 -11.26 -26.91
N SER A 50 20.54 -10.67 -28.11
CA SER A 50 19.38 -9.92 -28.63
C SER A 50 18.16 -10.81 -28.86
N TYR A 51 18.39 -12.04 -29.35
CA TYR A 51 17.38 -13.07 -29.58
C TYR A 51 17.80 -14.42 -28.99
N LEU A 52 16.91 -15.41 -29.10
CA LEU A 52 17.15 -16.78 -28.68
C LEU A 52 18.20 -17.43 -29.60
N ARG A 53 19.48 -17.46 -29.19
CA ARG A 53 20.56 -18.01 -30.05
C ARG A 53 20.37 -19.48 -30.49
N ALA A 54 19.53 -20.25 -29.80
CA ALA A 54 19.15 -21.62 -30.20
C ALA A 54 18.06 -21.68 -31.29
N ALA A 55 17.32 -20.59 -31.52
CA ALA A 55 16.37 -20.43 -32.63
C ALA A 55 16.92 -19.52 -33.74
N TYR A 56 17.89 -18.64 -33.42
CA TYR A 56 18.52 -17.72 -34.35
C TYR A 56 20.04 -17.68 -34.15
N ALA A 57 20.77 -18.49 -34.91
CA ALA A 57 22.22 -18.70 -34.75
C ALA A 57 23.04 -17.39 -34.83
N ARG A 58 22.63 -16.47 -35.72
CA ARG A 58 23.21 -15.13 -35.95
C ARG A 58 22.84 -14.10 -34.86
N SER A 59 22.25 -14.49 -33.74
CA SER A 59 21.85 -13.55 -32.67
C SER A 59 23.05 -12.80 -32.06
N LYS A 60 23.08 -11.47 -32.24
CA LYS A 60 24.08 -10.57 -31.66
C LYS A 60 24.15 -10.71 -30.14
N VAL A 61 25.38 -10.69 -29.59
CA VAL A 61 25.65 -10.56 -28.16
C VAL A 61 25.43 -9.10 -27.76
N LEU A 62 24.52 -8.83 -26.82
CA LEU A 62 24.29 -7.49 -26.25
C LEU A 62 25.33 -7.13 -25.19
N GLY A 63 25.97 -8.14 -24.60
CA GLY A 63 27.07 -7.96 -23.66
C GLY A 63 27.33 -9.23 -22.85
N VAL A 64 28.17 -9.08 -21.82
CA VAL A 64 28.43 -10.11 -20.81
C VAL A 64 28.03 -9.61 -19.42
N ASN A 65 27.45 -10.48 -18.62
CA ASN A 65 27.14 -10.16 -17.23
C ASN A 65 28.43 -10.03 -16.40
N LYS A 66 28.61 -8.90 -15.70
CA LYS A 66 29.76 -8.63 -14.82
C LYS A 66 29.52 -8.99 -13.35
N SER A 67 28.31 -9.39 -12.92
CA SER A 67 28.02 -9.63 -11.49
C SER A 67 27.09 -10.83 -11.24
N THR A 68 27.51 -11.75 -10.36
CA THR A 68 26.67 -12.83 -9.82
C THR A 68 25.70 -12.36 -8.74
N LYS A 69 25.84 -11.11 -8.26
CA LYS A 69 24.95 -10.49 -7.26
C LYS A 69 23.85 -9.61 -7.88
N LYS A 70 24.03 -9.07 -9.10
CA LYS A 70 22.99 -8.26 -9.79
C LYS A 70 21.74 -9.10 -10.02
N GLN A 71 20.61 -8.61 -9.51
CA GLN A 71 19.30 -9.22 -9.68
C GLN A 71 18.64 -8.76 -10.98
N TRP A 72 17.81 -9.65 -11.55
CA TRP A 72 17.06 -9.44 -12.79
C TRP A 72 15.65 -10.00 -12.62
N THR A 73 14.68 -9.38 -13.29
CA THR A 73 13.36 -10.00 -13.51
C THR A 73 13.36 -10.73 -14.86
N VAL A 74 12.49 -11.73 -14.97
CA VAL A 74 12.18 -12.41 -16.23
C VAL A 74 10.74 -12.12 -16.62
N ASP A 75 10.57 -11.65 -17.86
CA ASP A 75 9.30 -11.23 -18.45
C ASP A 75 8.85 -12.09 -19.64
N LYS A 76 9.69 -13.01 -20.12
CA LYS A 76 9.33 -14.05 -21.10
C LYS A 76 10.17 -15.31 -20.88
N VAL A 77 9.54 -16.48 -21.00
CA VAL A 77 10.21 -17.78 -20.99
C VAL A 77 9.86 -18.53 -22.26
N VAL A 78 10.86 -19.09 -22.95
CA VAL A 78 10.69 -19.81 -24.22
C VAL A 78 11.47 -21.13 -24.14
N THR A 79 10.91 -22.19 -24.73
CA THR A 79 11.59 -23.49 -24.86
C THR A 79 11.97 -23.69 -26.32
N VAL A 80 13.21 -24.07 -26.58
CA VAL A 80 13.73 -24.38 -27.92
C VAL A 80 14.55 -25.66 -27.80
N ASN A 81 14.19 -26.70 -28.57
CA ASN A 81 14.86 -28.02 -28.59
C ASN A 81 15.08 -28.57 -27.17
N GLY A 82 14.00 -28.63 -26.38
CA GLY A 82 13.98 -29.04 -24.96
C GLY A 82 14.64 -28.05 -23.97
N LYS A 83 15.48 -27.12 -24.45
CA LYS A 83 16.26 -26.20 -23.62
C LYS A 83 15.46 -24.93 -23.34
N ARG A 84 15.40 -24.53 -22.06
CA ARG A 84 14.64 -23.35 -21.61
C ARG A 84 15.52 -22.10 -21.61
N TYR A 85 14.97 -21.02 -22.14
CA TYR A 85 15.57 -19.68 -22.22
C TYR A 85 14.64 -18.65 -21.61
N VAL A 86 15.19 -17.54 -21.15
CA VAL A 86 14.43 -16.42 -20.59
C VAL A 86 14.89 -15.11 -21.21
N ARG A 87 13.95 -14.17 -21.38
CA ARG A 87 14.27 -12.76 -21.55
C ARG A 87 14.46 -12.15 -20.18
N LEU A 88 15.61 -11.52 -19.97
CA LEU A 88 15.91 -10.69 -18.82
C LEU A 88 15.44 -9.26 -19.09
N ALA A 89 14.78 -8.67 -18.11
CA ALA A 89 14.62 -7.22 -17.99
C ALA A 89 15.46 -6.73 -16.80
N ALA A 90 16.18 -5.63 -16.98
CA ALA A 90 16.73 -4.90 -15.85
C ALA A 90 15.60 -4.38 -14.97
N VAL A 91 15.75 -4.48 -13.65
CA VAL A 91 14.75 -3.96 -12.71
C VAL A 91 15.04 -2.49 -12.45
N SER A 92 14.24 -1.62 -13.06
CA SER A 92 14.28 -0.17 -12.87
C SER A 92 12.92 0.31 -12.38
N ALA A 93 12.91 0.80 -11.14
CA ALA A 93 11.83 1.64 -10.62
C ALA A 93 12.44 3.01 -10.34
N GLN A 94 11.75 4.09 -10.69
CA GLN A 94 12.15 5.44 -10.28
C GLN A 94 11.70 5.62 -8.82
N PRO A 95 12.62 5.84 -7.86
CA PRO A 95 12.24 6.10 -6.49
C PRO A 95 11.52 7.45 -6.39
N LEU A 96 10.44 7.53 -5.60
CA LEU A 96 10.04 8.83 -5.07
C LEU A 96 11.20 9.44 -4.27
N HIS A 97 11.42 10.73 -4.48
CA HIS A 97 12.48 11.49 -3.82
C HIS A 97 11.93 12.10 -2.53
N HIS A 98 12.61 11.86 -1.40
CA HIS A 98 12.31 12.52 -0.14
C HIS A 98 13.41 13.57 0.10
N GLY A 99 13.02 14.84 0.19
CA GLY A 99 13.96 15.98 0.29
C GLY A 99 14.68 16.31 -1.01
N THR A 100 15.63 17.25 -0.93
CA THR A 100 16.39 17.77 -2.08
C THR A 100 17.41 16.73 -2.57
N VAL A 101 17.16 16.14 -3.75
CA VAL A 101 18.04 15.12 -4.33
C VAL A 101 18.81 15.69 -5.52
N ALA A 102 20.14 15.74 -5.40
CA ALA A 102 21.02 16.11 -6.50
C ALA A 102 20.87 15.14 -7.70
N PRO A 103 20.90 15.62 -8.96
CA PRO A 103 20.63 14.78 -10.12
C PRO A 103 21.64 13.64 -10.25
N LEU A 104 21.15 12.40 -10.18
CA LEU A 104 22.00 11.22 -10.31
C LEU A 104 22.58 11.10 -11.73
N PRO A 105 23.91 10.92 -11.89
CA PRO A 105 24.54 10.90 -13.20
C PRO A 105 24.07 9.73 -14.06
N ALA A 106 23.85 10.00 -15.36
CA ALA A 106 23.35 9.03 -16.33
C ALA A 106 24.33 7.85 -16.51
N LYS A 107 23.92 6.65 -16.11
CA LYS A 107 24.76 5.44 -16.12
C LYS A 107 24.93 4.87 -17.54
N ARG A 108 25.91 5.39 -18.28
CA ARG A 108 26.37 4.83 -19.57
C ARG A 108 26.72 3.34 -19.45
N ASN A 109 26.54 2.60 -20.55
CA ASN A 109 27.08 1.27 -20.82
C ASN A 109 26.72 0.14 -19.80
N GLN A 110 25.48 0.11 -19.30
CA GLN A 110 24.96 -1.06 -18.60
C GLN A 110 24.11 -1.96 -19.50
N LEU A 111 24.28 -3.28 -19.36
CA LEU A 111 23.38 -4.28 -19.94
C LEU A 111 21.96 -4.07 -19.37
N ALA A 112 21.01 -3.77 -20.26
CA ALA A 112 19.61 -3.46 -19.92
C ALA A 112 18.67 -4.68 -19.97
N GLY A 113 19.05 -5.76 -20.66
CA GLY A 113 18.24 -6.97 -20.80
C GLY A 113 18.73 -7.91 -21.91
N GLY A 114 17.87 -8.82 -22.33
CA GLY A 114 18.12 -9.76 -23.43
C GLY A 114 17.97 -11.23 -23.03
N TYR A 115 18.16 -12.13 -23.98
CA TYR A 115 17.96 -13.56 -23.79
C TYR A 115 19.18 -14.29 -23.23
N VAL A 116 18.92 -15.24 -22.32
CA VAL A 116 19.91 -16.15 -21.71
C VAL A 116 19.30 -17.55 -21.51
N ALA A 117 20.13 -18.59 -21.43
CA ALA A 117 19.62 -19.92 -21.09
C ALA A 117 19.28 -20.01 -19.59
N LEU A 118 18.09 -20.48 -19.23
CA LEU A 118 17.60 -20.57 -17.86
C LEU A 118 18.56 -21.34 -16.93
N ARG A 119 19.25 -22.36 -17.47
CA ARG A 119 20.26 -23.17 -16.76
C ARG A 119 21.44 -22.36 -16.21
N GLN A 120 21.72 -21.17 -16.75
CA GLN A 120 22.82 -20.28 -16.34
C GLN A 120 22.42 -19.34 -15.19
N LEU A 121 21.16 -19.38 -14.74
CA LEU A 121 20.64 -18.54 -13.66
C LEU A 121 20.33 -19.35 -12.40
N ARG A 122 20.33 -18.68 -11.24
CA ARG A 122 19.73 -19.14 -9.98
C ARG A 122 18.41 -18.38 -9.80
N SER A 123 17.31 -19.10 -9.54
CA SER A 123 15.99 -18.50 -9.29
C SER A 123 15.74 -18.30 -7.80
N HIS A 124 15.29 -17.11 -7.42
CA HIS A 124 14.95 -16.74 -6.05
C HIS A 124 13.43 -16.55 -5.93
N SER A 125 12.77 -17.38 -5.12
CA SER A 125 11.33 -17.25 -4.84
C SER A 125 11.12 -16.40 -3.60
N VAL A 126 10.68 -15.15 -3.80
CA VAL A 126 10.32 -14.23 -2.71
C VAL A 126 8.81 -14.12 -2.54
N ILE A 127 8.04 -14.32 -3.60
CA ILE A 127 6.57 -14.38 -3.57
C ILE A 127 6.13 -15.85 -3.44
N ARG A 128 5.40 -16.18 -2.36
CA ARG A 128 4.75 -17.49 -2.13
C ARG A 128 3.40 -17.56 -2.86
N GLN A 129 2.61 -16.50 -2.76
CA GLN A 129 1.29 -16.40 -3.37
C GLN A 129 1.02 -14.96 -3.82
N LEU A 130 0.32 -14.82 -4.94
CA LEU A 130 -0.26 -13.57 -5.43
C LEU A 130 -1.64 -13.92 -6.01
N LYS A 131 -2.70 -13.23 -5.60
CA LYS A 131 -4.06 -13.48 -6.08
C LYS A 131 -4.88 -12.19 -6.09
N ALA A 132 -5.75 -12.05 -7.09
CA ALA A 132 -6.90 -11.16 -7.00
C ALA A 132 -7.80 -11.57 -5.83
N ILE A 133 -8.52 -10.60 -5.27
CA ILE A 133 -9.50 -10.79 -4.20
C ILE A 133 -10.77 -9.98 -4.53
N LYS A 134 -11.91 -10.31 -3.91
CA LYS A 134 -13.10 -9.45 -3.99
C LYS A 134 -12.73 -8.04 -3.49
N LYS A 135 -13.06 -7.02 -4.29
CA LYS A 135 -12.82 -5.60 -3.95
C LYS A 135 -13.36 -5.31 -2.55
N THR A 136 -12.46 -5.04 -1.60
CA THR A 136 -12.78 -4.92 -0.17
C THR A 136 -12.33 -3.57 0.35
N ALA A 137 -13.19 -2.87 1.10
CA ALA A 137 -12.83 -1.60 1.73
C ALA A 137 -11.78 -1.80 2.84
N TYR A 138 -10.77 -0.95 2.84
CA TYR A 138 -9.77 -0.78 3.88
C TYR A 138 -9.53 0.72 4.11
N TRP A 139 -8.95 1.10 5.24
CA TRP A 139 -8.53 2.48 5.48
C TRP A 139 -7.14 2.56 6.11
N THR A 140 -6.52 3.72 5.91
CA THR A 140 -5.13 4.03 6.26
C THR A 140 -5.08 4.83 7.56
N PRO A 141 -4.60 4.25 8.68
CA PRO A 141 -4.71 4.86 10.00
C PRO A 141 -3.59 5.85 10.34
N THR A 142 -2.57 5.97 9.49
CA THR A 142 -1.49 6.97 9.57
C THR A 142 -1.06 7.40 8.17
N THR A 143 -0.09 8.32 8.10
CA THR A 143 0.55 8.82 6.86
C THR A 143 1.95 8.26 6.63
N ASP A 144 2.42 7.35 7.46
CA ASP A 144 3.86 7.01 7.58
C ASP A 144 4.29 5.85 6.66
N HIS A 145 3.46 5.55 5.67
CA HIS A 145 3.54 4.36 4.83
C HIS A 145 3.29 4.72 3.37
N ASP A 146 4.38 4.94 2.63
CA ASP A 146 4.34 5.15 1.18
C ASP A 146 3.90 3.88 0.43
N TYR A 147 3.23 4.07 -0.70
CA TYR A 147 2.65 3.01 -1.52
C TYR A 147 3.65 2.56 -2.56
N TRP A 148 3.90 1.25 -2.69
CA TRP A 148 4.97 0.72 -3.54
C TRP A 148 4.46 0.15 -4.87
N ASP A 149 5.31 0.21 -5.91
CA ASP A 149 5.07 -0.45 -7.21
C ASP A 149 4.87 -1.97 -7.07
N MET A 150 5.70 -2.58 -6.23
CA MET A 150 5.63 -3.95 -5.71
C MET A 150 6.15 -3.95 -4.27
N PRO A 151 5.70 -4.88 -3.39
CA PRO A 151 6.15 -4.91 -2.01
C PRO A 151 7.67 -5.00 -1.88
N ALA A 152 8.26 -4.20 -0.99
CA ALA A 152 9.71 -4.03 -0.90
C ALA A 152 10.49 -5.36 -0.92
N ARG A 153 11.47 -5.46 -1.83
CA ARG A 153 12.34 -6.63 -2.06
C ARG A 153 11.65 -7.89 -2.63
N THR A 154 10.38 -7.83 -3.07
CA THR A 154 9.73 -8.98 -3.75
C THR A 154 10.14 -9.13 -5.21
N ILE A 155 10.32 -8.00 -5.89
CA ILE A 155 11.11 -7.86 -7.11
C ILE A 155 12.36 -7.03 -6.79
N GLY A 156 13.32 -6.94 -7.71
CA GLY A 156 14.70 -6.55 -7.38
C GLY A 156 14.87 -5.12 -6.88
N THR A 157 14.58 -4.16 -7.74
CA THR A 157 14.41 -2.75 -7.36
C THR A 157 12.92 -2.49 -7.33
N THR A 158 12.40 -2.04 -6.19
CA THR A 158 11.04 -1.55 -5.98
C THR A 158 11.11 -0.08 -5.58
N ALA A 159 10.07 0.69 -5.84
CA ALA A 159 9.97 2.09 -5.46
C ALA A 159 8.63 2.38 -4.78
N ALA A 160 8.65 3.34 -3.85
CA ALA A 160 7.45 4.10 -3.54
C ALA A 160 7.01 4.86 -4.81
N VAL A 161 5.72 4.84 -5.12
CA VAL A 161 5.08 5.51 -6.27
C VAL A 161 4.10 6.61 -5.84
N HIS A 162 3.60 6.54 -4.60
CA HIS A 162 2.84 7.62 -3.97
C HIS A 162 3.24 7.75 -2.49
N TYR A 163 3.28 8.98 -1.98
CA TYR A 163 3.59 9.22 -0.57
C TYR A 163 2.44 8.76 0.34
N GLY A 164 2.77 8.37 1.58
CA GLY A 164 1.78 8.03 2.59
C GLY A 164 0.80 9.18 2.88
N THR A 165 1.29 10.43 2.86
CA THR A 165 0.49 11.67 2.96
C THR A 165 -0.56 11.80 1.85
N THR A 166 -0.26 11.35 0.62
CA THR A 166 -1.16 11.48 -0.54
C THR A 166 -2.46 10.68 -0.35
N TYR A 167 -2.44 9.56 0.38
CA TYR A 167 -3.60 8.68 0.59
C TYR A 167 -3.82 8.24 2.06
N GLY A 168 -3.28 8.98 3.03
CA GLY A 168 -3.60 8.80 4.45
C GLY A 168 -5.07 9.12 4.76
N TYR A 169 -5.54 8.60 5.90
CA TYR A 169 -6.81 8.96 6.54
C TYR A 169 -8.05 8.86 5.64
N ARG A 170 -8.14 7.81 4.81
CA ARG A 170 -9.27 7.61 3.87
C ARG A 170 -9.56 6.15 3.54
N THR A 171 -10.75 5.92 3.00
CA THR A 171 -11.15 4.61 2.46
C THR A 171 -10.46 4.34 1.12
N LEU A 172 -9.72 3.24 1.05
CA LEU A 172 -9.15 2.65 -0.15
C LEU A 172 -9.74 1.25 -0.37
N TYR A 173 -9.50 0.66 -1.54
CA TYR A 173 -10.06 -0.65 -1.90
C TYR A 173 -8.97 -1.64 -2.27
N ALA A 174 -8.86 -2.72 -1.50
CA ALA A 174 -7.94 -3.82 -1.78
C ALA A 174 -8.52 -4.73 -2.87
N THR A 175 -7.73 -4.96 -3.93
CA THR A 175 -8.12 -5.77 -5.11
C THR A 175 -7.18 -6.94 -5.39
N GLU A 176 -5.93 -6.89 -4.92
CA GLU A 176 -5.03 -8.04 -4.88
C GLU A 176 -4.41 -8.25 -3.50
N SER A 177 -3.96 -9.48 -3.24
CA SER A 177 -3.20 -9.86 -2.05
C SER A 177 -1.95 -10.65 -2.43
N LEU A 178 -0.82 -10.28 -1.81
CA LEU A 178 0.48 -10.92 -1.99
C LEU A 178 0.95 -11.47 -0.64
N THR A 179 1.49 -12.68 -0.65
CA THR A 179 2.18 -13.27 0.51
C THR A 179 3.58 -13.71 0.11
N THR A 180 4.57 -13.30 0.87
CA THR A 180 5.98 -13.63 0.62
C THR A 180 6.35 -15.03 1.13
N THR A 181 7.49 -15.57 0.71
CA THR A 181 8.06 -16.79 1.29
C THR A 181 8.47 -16.61 2.76
N ARG A 182 8.75 -15.37 3.18
CA ARG A 182 8.91 -14.97 4.59
C ARG A 182 7.59 -14.64 5.29
N GLN A 183 6.47 -15.17 4.79
CA GLN A 183 5.09 -15.03 5.30
C GLN A 183 4.52 -13.60 5.42
N LYS A 184 5.29 -12.53 5.19
CA LYS A 184 4.75 -11.15 5.15
C LYS A 184 3.63 -11.02 4.11
N HIS A 185 2.52 -10.44 4.53
CA HIS A 185 1.32 -10.19 3.74
C HIS A 185 1.21 -8.73 3.30
N TYR A 186 0.76 -8.51 2.07
CA TYR A 186 0.59 -7.20 1.45
C TYR A 186 -0.72 -7.14 0.65
N LEU A 187 -1.29 -5.95 0.52
CA LEU A 187 -2.51 -5.68 -0.24
C LEU A 187 -2.22 -4.64 -1.32
N TYR A 188 -2.74 -4.85 -2.53
CA TYR A 188 -2.72 -3.85 -3.59
C TYR A 188 -3.98 -2.98 -3.47
N LEU A 189 -3.79 -1.68 -3.38
CA LEU A 189 -4.82 -0.70 -3.07
C LEU A 189 -5.17 0.14 -4.30
N THR A 190 -6.46 0.45 -4.39
CA THR A 190 -7.09 1.23 -5.47
C THR A 190 -8.02 2.28 -4.89
N THR A 191 -8.33 3.33 -5.66
CA THR A 191 -9.38 4.30 -5.30
C THR A 191 -10.79 3.68 -5.44
N ALA A 192 -11.83 4.40 -5.01
CA ALA A 192 -13.22 4.01 -5.25
C ALA A 192 -13.49 3.69 -6.74
N ASN A 193 -12.90 4.48 -7.65
CA ASN A 193 -13.07 4.34 -9.10
C ASN A 193 -12.10 3.31 -9.72
N GLY A 194 -11.36 2.54 -8.91
CA GLY A 194 -10.47 1.48 -9.38
C GLY A 194 -9.09 1.94 -9.87
N LYS A 195 -8.76 3.24 -9.81
CA LYS A 195 -7.41 3.74 -10.12
C LYS A 195 -6.40 3.08 -9.18
N GLY A 196 -5.36 2.46 -9.73
CA GLY A 196 -4.26 1.87 -8.98
C GLY A 196 -3.51 2.90 -8.13
N ILE A 197 -3.12 2.50 -6.92
CA ILE A 197 -2.32 3.33 -5.99
C ILE A 197 -0.98 2.64 -5.72
N GLY A 198 -1.01 1.37 -5.28
CA GLY A 198 0.21 0.62 -4.94
C GLY A 198 -0.01 -0.38 -3.83
N TRP A 199 1.09 -1.01 -3.40
CA TRP A 199 1.11 -2.01 -2.34
C TRP A 199 1.42 -1.42 -0.97
N LEU A 200 0.67 -1.84 0.04
CA LEU A 200 1.01 -1.66 1.46
C LEU A 200 1.09 -3.01 2.20
N PRO A 201 1.84 -3.09 3.33
CA PRO A 201 1.72 -4.19 4.28
C PRO A 201 0.27 -4.38 4.74
N ALA A 202 -0.19 -5.63 4.91
CA ALA A 202 -1.58 -5.89 5.32
C ALA A 202 -1.91 -5.38 6.74
N ASN A 203 -0.89 -5.14 7.57
CA ASN A 203 -1.00 -4.53 8.90
C ASN A 203 -0.86 -3.00 8.91
N ALA A 204 -0.58 -2.37 7.77
CA ALA A 204 -0.55 -0.92 7.59
C ALA A 204 -1.95 -0.32 7.30
N VAL A 205 -2.97 -1.17 7.21
CA VAL A 205 -4.36 -0.79 6.90
C VAL A 205 -5.34 -1.57 7.75
N ILE A 206 -6.51 -0.98 8.01
CA ILE A 206 -7.59 -1.58 8.80
C ILE A 206 -8.76 -1.88 7.87
N LYS A 207 -9.38 -3.07 8.00
CA LYS A 207 -10.50 -3.50 7.16
C LYS A 207 -11.76 -2.68 7.48
N GLY A 208 -12.50 -2.27 6.45
CA GLY A 208 -13.68 -1.42 6.55
C GLY A 208 -13.47 -0.04 5.93
N THR A 209 -14.46 0.83 6.07
CA THR A 209 -14.38 2.24 5.65
C THR A 209 -13.66 3.10 6.69
N TYR A 210 -13.07 4.21 6.26
CA TYR A 210 -12.54 5.22 7.17
C TYR A 210 -13.68 5.80 8.04
N PRO A 211 -13.56 5.76 9.39
CA PRO A 211 -14.63 6.20 10.27
C PRO A 211 -14.73 7.74 10.33
N ASN A 212 -15.94 8.27 10.44
CA ASN A 212 -16.15 9.68 10.77
C ASN A 212 -15.72 9.95 12.22
N LEU A 213 -14.45 10.34 12.39
CA LEU A 213 -13.82 10.51 13.70
C LEU A 213 -14.52 11.52 14.59
N LEU A 214 -14.96 12.65 14.02
CA LEU A 214 -15.62 13.69 14.79
C LEU A 214 -16.98 13.19 15.30
N GLN A 215 -17.81 12.64 14.43
CA GLN A 215 -19.10 12.06 14.82
C GLN A 215 -18.94 10.91 15.83
N ARG A 216 -17.94 10.04 15.65
CA ARG A 216 -17.62 8.95 16.58
C ARG A 216 -17.35 9.47 17.99
N GLU A 217 -16.53 10.51 18.14
CA GLU A 217 -16.15 11.04 19.45
C GLU A 217 -17.20 11.98 20.06
N VAL A 218 -17.92 12.75 19.25
CA VAL A 218 -19.02 13.62 19.74
C VAL A 218 -20.15 12.77 20.35
N ASN A 219 -20.46 11.61 19.78
CA ASN A 219 -21.51 10.70 20.28
C ASN A 219 -21.00 9.63 21.28
N ARG A 220 -19.69 9.47 21.50
CA ARG A 220 -19.13 8.36 22.29
C ARG A 220 -19.67 8.35 23.73
N GLN A 221 -20.45 7.33 24.09
CA GLN A 221 -20.98 7.13 25.45
C GLN A 221 -21.84 8.31 25.95
N LEU A 222 -22.48 9.05 25.04
CA LEU A 222 -23.47 10.09 25.34
C LEU A 222 -24.80 9.73 24.66
N THR A 223 -25.92 10.12 25.26
CA THR A 223 -27.29 9.86 24.78
C THR A 223 -28.13 11.12 24.92
N GLY A 224 -29.17 11.29 24.08
CA GLY A 224 -30.02 12.48 24.11
C GLY A 224 -29.29 13.78 23.74
N ILE A 225 -28.20 13.69 22.97
CA ILE A 225 -27.38 14.86 22.58
C ILE A 225 -27.73 15.38 21.20
N THR A 226 -27.69 16.71 21.05
CA THR A 226 -27.62 17.40 19.75
C THR A 226 -26.16 17.69 19.44
N ALA A 227 -25.72 17.34 18.23
CA ALA A 227 -24.34 17.52 17.77
C ALA A 227 -24.23 18.64 16.72
N THR A 228 -23.37 19.62 16.96
CA THR A 228 -22.97 20.61 15.94
C THR A 228 -21.54 20.34 15.46
N THR A 229 -21.15 20.92 14.32
CA THR A 229 -19.79 20.82 13.78
C THR A 229 -19.41 22.11 13.06
N THR A 230 -18.22 22.62 13.39
CA THR A 230 -17.63 23.83 12.82
C THR A 230 -16.26 23.49 12.24
N THR A 231 -16.01 23.86 10.99
CA THR A 231 -14.68 23.76 10.36
C THR A 231 -13.80 24.92 10.83
N VAL A 232 -12.51 24.66 11.10
CA VAL A 232 -11.57 25.66 11.67
C VAL A 232 -10.63 26.23 10.61
N ASP A 233 -10.12 25.39 9.71
CA ASP A 233 -9.21 25.75 8.62
C ASP A 233 -9.94 25.77 7.26
N ALA A 234 -9.48 26.62 6.33
CA ALA A 234 -10.09 26.72 5.00
C ALA A 234 -10.00 25.40 4.19
N ALA A 235 -9.00 24.57 4.45
CA ALA A 235 -8.82 23.25 3.82
C ALA A 235 -9.62 22.11 4.51
N ALA A 236 -10.37 22.43 5.57
CA ALA A 236 -11.27 21.53 6.29
C ALA A 236 -10.63 20.25 6.88
N HIS A 237 -9.35 20.28 7.25
CA HIS A 237 -8.65 19.20 7.96
C HIS A 237 -8.88 19.23 9.48
N VAL A 238 -9.17 20.41 10.04
CA VAL A 238 -9.29 20.70 11.47
C VAL A 238 -10.74 21.11 11.75
N LYS A 239 -11.42 20.36 12.62
CA LYS A 239 -12.85 20.55 12.90
C LYS A 239 -13.14 20.46 14.38
N VAL A 240 -14.11 21.25 14.83
CA VAL A 240 -14.63 21.22 16.20
C VAL A 240 -16.06 20.72 16.17
N GLY A 241 -16.37 19.74 17.01
CA GLY A 241 -17.72 19.25 17.24
C GLY A 241 -18.14 19.55 18.68
N VAL A 242 -19.41 19.89 18.90
CA VAL A 242 -19.95 20.15 20.23
C VAL A 242 -21.17 19.26 20.45
N ALA A 243 -21.18 18.53 21.56
CA ALA A 243 -22.34 17.79 22.05
C ALA A 243 -23.07 18.63 23.10
N MET A 244 -24.35 18.89 22.85
CA MET A 244 -25.26 19.62 23.74
C MET A 244 -26.32 18.67 24.29
N ALA A 245 -26.66 18.77 25.57
CA ALA A 245 -27.86 18.16 26.15
C ALA A 245 -28.49 19.14 27.15
N ALA A 246 -29.83 19.21 27.19
CA ALA A 246 -30.59 20.12 28.05
C ALA A 246 -30.06 21.58 28.03
N GLY A 247 -29.67 22.08 26.84
CA GLY A 247 -29.13 23.43 26.65
C GLY A 247 -27.68 23.65 27.11
N MET A 248 -27.00 22.63 27.65
CA MET A 248 -25.62 22.72 28.15
C MET A 248 -24.63 21.89 27.35
N VAL A 249 -23.39 22.38 27.20
CA VAL A 249 -22.26 21.63 26.63
C VAL A 249 -21.94 20.42 27.51
N GLN A 250 -21.96 19.23 26.91
CA GLN A 250 -21.55 17.96 27.52
C GLN A 250 -20.13 17.55 27.08
N ARG A 251 -19.78 17.85 25.82
CA ARG A 251 -18.45 17.58 25.26
C ARG A 251 -18.09 18.56 24.15
N VAL A 252 -16.83 18.95 24.09
CA VAL A 252 -16.21 19.55 22.91
C VAL A 252 -15.19 18.58 22.34
N VAL A 253 -15.15 18.41 21.02
CA VAL A 253 -14.20 17.54 20.32
C VAL A 253 -13.41 18.36 19.31
N LEU A 254 -12.08 18.34 19.40
CA LEU A 254 -11.19 18.82 18.33
C LEU A 254 -10.69 17.62 17.52
N LEU A 255 -11.08 17.54 16.24
CA LEU A 255 -10.41 16.73 15.23
C LEU A 255 -9.24 17.53 14.64
N ARG A 256 -8.05 16.92 14.60
CA ARG A 256 -6.83 17.48 14.05
C ARG A 256 -6.50 16.86 12.68
N GLN A 257 -5.61 17.53 11.94
CA GLN A 257 -5.09 17.12 10.63
C GLN A 257 -4.39 15.74 10.64
N ASP A 258 -3.73 15.39 11.75
CA ASP A 258 -3.13 14.06 11.99
C ASP A 258 -4.17 12.96 12.29
N SER A 259 -5.47 13.28 12.18
CA SER A 259 -6.59 12.42 12.52
C SER A 259 -6.58 11.91 13.97
N THR A 260 -5.89 12.61 14.87
CA THR A 260 -6.14 12.49 16.31
C THR A 260 -7.33 13.36 16.72
N THR A 261 -8.01 12.92 17.76
CA THR A 261 -9.19 13.60 18.33
C THR A 261 -8.97 13.87 19.80
N VAL A 262 -9.16 15.12 20.24
CA VAL A 262 -9.15 15.49 21.67
C VAL A 262 -10.60 15.73 22.12
N THR A 263 -11.12 14.90 23.02
CA THR A 263 -12.43 15.09 23.67
C THR A 263 -12.25 15.80 25.00
N SER A 264 -12.82 16.99 25.15
CA SER A 264 -12.96 17.69 26.43
C SER A 264 -14.36 17.42 26.98
N ASP A 265 -14.44 16.66 28.06
CA ASP A 265 -15.67 16.25 28.73
C ASP A 265 -16.05 17.26 29.82
N PHE A 266 -17.34 17.62 29.88
CA PHE A 266 -17.86 18.67 30.75
C PHE A 266 -18.70 18.08 31.90
N VAL A 267 -18.60 18.69 33.07
CA VAL A 267 -19.47 18.45 34.24
C VAL A 267 -19.89 19.81 34.78
N THR A 268 -21.18 19.98 35.08
CA THR A 268 -21.76 21.25 35.59
C THR A 268 -21.33 22.49 34.77
N GLY A 269 -21.33 22.35 33.43
CA GLY A 269 -20.96 23.43 32.50
C GLY A 269 -19.47 23.76 32.39
N ARG A 270 -18.56 22.97 32.99
CA ARG A 270 -17.10 23.18 32.92
C ARG A 270 -16.38 21.93 32.41
N ALA A 271 -15.41 22.11 31.51
CA ALA A 271 -14.51 21.04 31.07
C ALA A 271 -13.63 20.57 32.24
N VAL A 272 -13.68 19.26 32.54
CA VAL A 272 -12.97 18.62 33.67
C VAL A 272 -11.90 17.63 33.24
N ILE A 273 -12.05 16.98 32.08
CA ILE A 273 -11.12 15.99 31.55
C ILE A 273 -10.94 16.21 30.05
N ALA A 274 -9.69 16.09 29.57
CA ALA A 274 -9.36 16.02 28.15
C ALA A 274 -8.75 14.64 27.82
N THR A 275 -9.30 13.95 26.82
CA THR A 275 -8.80 12.65 26.34
C THR A 275 -8.40 12.73 24.87
N THR A 276 -7.13 12.48 24.56
CA THR A 276 -6.63 12.31 23.19
C THR A 276 -6.79 10.87 22.75
N ARG A 277 -7.43 10.65 21.60
CA ARG A 277 -7.53 9.35 20.92
C ARG A 277 -6.96 9.41 19.50
N SER A 278 -6.46 8.28 19.01
CA SER A 278 -6.00 8.11 17.63
C SER A 278 -7.15 8.04 16.62
N ALA A 279 -6.82 8.02 15.33
CA ALA A 279 -7.75 7.66 14.26
C ALA A 279 -8.42 6.28 14.52
N THR A 280 -7.74 5.34 15.18
CA THR A 280 -8.32 4.03 15.56
C THR A 280 -9.21 4.06 16.81
N GLY A 281 -9.28 5.19 17.52
CA GLY A 281 -10.03 5.32 18.77
C GLY A 281 -9.30 4.81 20.02
N LYS A 282 -8.05 4.35 19.89
CA LYS A 282 -7.17 4.03 21.04
C LYS A 282 -6.88 5.32 21.82
N VAL A 283 -7.02 5.28 23.15
CA VAL A 283 -6.57 6.38 24.02
C VAL A 283 -5.04 6.50 23.98
N VAL A 284 -4.56 7.73 23.78
CA VAL A 284 -3.13 8.09 23.70
C VAL A 284 -2.71 8.90 24.92
N LYS A 285 -3.59 9.78 25.42
CA LYS A 285 -3.35 10.62 26.61
C LYS A 285 -4.68 10.99 27.28
N THR A 286 -4.66 11.11 28.60
CA THR A 286 -5.75 11.75 29.37
C THR A 286 -5.12 12.81 30.28
N ALA A 287 -5.82 13.92 30.51
CA ALA A 287 -5.41 14.99 31.42
C ALA A 287 -6.63 15.60 32.12
N LYS A 288 -6.47 16.09 33.36
CA LYS A 288 -7.47 16.96 34.01
C LYS A 288 -7.45 18.34 33.37
N VAL A 289 -8.60 18.99 33.30
CA VAL A 289 -8.78 20.36 32.79
C VAL A 289 -9.25 21.24 33.94
N LYS A 290 -8.65 22.43 34.08
CA LYS A 290 -9.08 23.46 35.04
C LYS A 290 -9.67 24.65 34.29
N GLN A 291 -10.94 24.54 33.89
CA GLN A 291 -11.66 25.67 33.29
C GLN A 291 -12.02 26.71 34.37
N THR A 292 -11.45 27.91 34.26
CA THR A 292 -11.66 29.03 35.20
C THR A 292 -12.72 30.03 34.74
N ALA A 293 -12.94 30.18 33.43
CA ALA A 293 -13.93 31.09 32.84
C ALA A 293 -15.12 30.32 32.23
N PRO A 294 -16.31 30.93 32.09
CA PRO A 294 -17.48 30.26 31.48
C PRO A 294 -17.25 29.83 30.01
N ILE A 295 -16.46 30.59 29.25
CA ILE A 295 -16.07 30.25 27.89
C ILE A 295 -14.91 29.26 27.93
N PHE A 296 -15.11 28.06 27.36
CA PHE A 296 -14.02 27.11 27.15
C PHE A 296 -13.17 27.59 25.96
N SER A 297 -11.83 27.58 26.07
CA SER A 297 -10.97 27.99 24.96
C SER A 297 -9.72 27.13 24.85
N PHE A 298 -9.29 26.88 23.62
CA PHE A 298 -8.14 26.03 23.29
C PHE A 298 -7.52 26.43 21.97
N THR A 299 -6.30 25.95 21.72
CA THR A 299 -5.58 26.18 20.48
C THR A 299 -5.74 24.99 19.54
N ALA A 300 -6.08 25.27 18.30
CA ALA A 300 -6.04 24.35 17.17
C ALA A 300 -4.94 24.79 16.19
N ARG A 301 -4.37 23.86 15.43
CA ARG A 301 -3.21 24.09 14.55
C ARG A 301 -3.37 23.30 13.26
N ALA A 302 -3.00 23.91 12.14
CA ALA A 302 -3.01 23.32 10.80
C ALA A 302 -1.63 23.48 10.16
N ASP A 303 -0.95 22.35 9.95
CA ASP A 303 0.44 22.22 9.51
C ASP A 303 0.49 21.65 8.09
N PHE A 304 -0.33 22.16 7.17
CA PHE A 304 -0.37 21.67 5.79
C PHE A 304 0.67 22.36 4.87
N ASP A 305 1.11 23.55 5.24
CA ASP A 305 2.11 24.34 4.53
C ASP A 305 3.21 24.85 5.48
N ILE A 306 4.31 25.31 4.88
CA ILE A 306 5.44 26.00 5.55
C ILE A 306 5.01 27.11 6.54
N HIS A 307 3.81 27.68 6.36
CA HIS A 307 3.29 28.77 7.18
C HIS A 307 2.49 28.36 8.43
N GLY A 308 2.30 27.05 8.70
CA GLY A 308 1.77 26.46 9.94
C GLY A 308 0.79 27.32 10.78
N TYR A 309 -0.48 27.41 10.36
CA TYR A 309 -1.46 28.32 10.95
C TYR A 309 -1.95 27.88 12.33
N THR A 310 -2.07 28.85 13.25
CA THR A 310 -2.59 28.66 14.60
C THR A 310 -3.92 29.38 14.78
N TYR A 311 -4.90 28.69 15.36
CA TYR A 311 -6.26 29.18 15.60
C TYR A 311 -6.60 29.09 17.08
N ARG A 312 -7.08 30.18 17.67
CA ARG A 312 -7.67 30.17 19.01
C ARG A 312 -9.17 29.96 18.91
N VAL A 313 -9.63 28.79 19.33
CA VAL A 313 -11.06 28.45 19.36
C VAL A 313 -11.63 28.80 20.74
N LYS A 314 -12.83 29.37 20.74
CA LYS A 314 -13.69 29.58 21.92
C LYS A 314 -14.99 28.82 21.74
N VAL A 315 -15.51 28.23 22.81
CA VAL A 315 -16.85 27.61 22.86
C VAL A 315 -17.59 28.18 24.05
N ALA A 316 -18.75 28.79 23.79
CA ALA A 316 -19.64 29.34 24.80
C ALA A 316 -20.42 28.24 25.54
N PRO A 317 -20.98 28.49 26.74
CA PRO A 317 -21.86 27.55 27.43
C PRO A 317 -23.08 27.09 26.62
N THR A 318 -23.53 27.92 25.66
CA THR A 318 -24.60 27.64 24.70
C THR A 318 -24.17 26.76 23.51
N GLY A 319 -22.91 26.31 23.47
CA GLY A 319 -22.34 25.52 22.38
C GLY A 319 -21.91 26.33 21.15
N ALA A 320 -22.13 27.65 21.12
CA ALA A 320 -21.66 28.51 20.04
C ALA A 320 -20.13 28.51 19.95
N VAL A 321 -19.59 28.30 18.75
CA VAL A 321 -18.15 28.21 18.47
C VAL A 321 -17.67 29.50 17.79
N THR A 322 -16.61 30.11 18.32
CA THR A 322 -15.92 31.26 17.69
C THR A 322 -14.48 30.87 17.38
N ILE A 323 -14.03 31.13 16.16
CA ILE A 323 -12.67 30.87 15.70
C ILE A 323 -11.97 32.20 15.48
N LEU A 324 -10.78 32.36 16.06
CA LEU A 324 -9.92 33.52 15.85
C LEU A 324 -8.58 33.02 15.30
N GLY A 325 -8.23 33.40 14.07
CA GLY A 325 -6.89 33.15 13.54
C GLY A 325 -5.86 33.98 14.29
N THR A 326 -4.76 33.38 14.73
CA THR A 326 -3.70 34.06 15.49
C THR A 326 -2.36 34.03 14.76
N GLY A 327 -2.40 34.15 13.43
CA GLY A 327 -1.24 34.12 12.55
C GLY A 327 -0.80 32.71 12.12
N GLY A 328 0.03 32.70 11.08
CA GLY A 328 0.91 31.60 10.71
C GLY A 328 2.36 32.01 10.96
N TRP A 329 3.27 31.04 11.06
CA TRP A 329 4.69 31.34 11.16
C TRP A 329 5.23 31.74 9.79
N ILE A 330 5.79 32.95 9.68
CA ILE A 330 6.67 33.31 8.56
C ILE A 330 8.08 32.87 8.96
N ALA A 331 8.74 32.12 8.08
CA ALA A 331 10.09 31.57 8.25
C ALA A 331 10.90 31.80 6.97
#